data_AF-A0ABD0L1Z8-F1
#
_entry.id   AF-A0ABD0L1Z8-F1
#
_cell.length_a   1.000
_cell.length_b   1.000
_cell.length_c   1.000
_cell.angle_alpha   90.00
_cell.angle_beta   90.00
_cell.angle_gamma   90.00
#
_symmetry.space_group_name_H-M   'P 1'
#
loop_
_entity.id
_entity.type
_entity.pdbx_description
1 polymer ?
#
loop_
_entity_poly.entity_id
_entity_poly.type
_entity_poly.pdbx_seq_one_letter_code
_entity_poly.pdbx_strand_id
1 'polypeptide(L)'
;MCLNPALAIHSGDMPPPLYICSDCADFLRHEHEEYMVDLLLPMPHVSTTCENKNCKSEKNIAMCTCFSIECASFNGNRPIRYCATCHEQRHGQPDLQQHVFHLSIPDIWSCTPEVMRYLMDAIVSLLKEASPLGAKRMVEMGEEHRQAAEEDDLFNVEDAGERKLLSRYGIWLLVEQCKPQEDIPIEVLGRLLGMLFQWFDATAYLPDDNVGNALEKLKPEYVYNWLQEVMKTHFEMIVACLLPHPVEYSRVGGFWDALCTRTTQIKEGLNCFFCLVPYNIITFEIWDYVMPYWLESIRTEVPEDELSELKVLLSKAFDIDMCPLPFTLERMYNFVFDRFDDPSTCVQEQALQWLQILSSLDIIIPMHLLLRIFKMGVECVQSDIEEAAELQAQPHSVFFQATMQQESVSPMSPQKLPQVCDPYDLYDKESELVLPCFIIMLDVLLKQIELQESPLTSASTTRQVARSCRCSQR
;
A
#
# COMPACT_ATOMS: atom_id res chain seq x y z
N MET A 1 39.82 31.25 8.10
CA MET A 1 39.36 31.68 9.44
C MET A 1 40.44 31.34 10.45
N CYS A 2 40.74 32.23 11.40
CA CYS A 2 41.62 31.91 12.52
C CYS A 2 40.79 31.51 13.74
N LEU A 3 40.74 30.22 14.04
CA LEU A 3 39.96 29.68 15.16
C LEU A 3 40.74 29.67 16.49
N ASN A 4 42.04 30.02 16.48
CA ASN A 4 42.83 30.00 17.70
C ASN A 4 42.66 31.32 18.50
N PRO A 5 42.06 31.27 19.71
CA PRO A 5 41.89 32.44 20.55
C PRO A 5 43.21 33.06 21.00
N ALA A 6 44.33 32.32 20.99
CA ALA A 6 45.66 32.85 21.29
C ALA A 6 46.05 33.98 20.33
N LEU A 7 45.62 33.92 19.07
CA LEU A 7 45.94 34.95 18.08
C LEU A 7 45.22 36.28 18.39
N ALA A 8 43.99 36.23 18.92
CA ALA A 8 43.27 37.40 19.41
C ALA A 8 43.98 38.02 20.64
N ILE A 9 44.49 37.16 21.54
CA ILE A 9 45.23 37.55 22.75
C ILE A 9 46.56 38.23 22.36
N HIS A 10 47.28 37.71 21.37
CA HIS A 10 48.52 38.30 20.88
C HIS A 10 48.32 39.59 20.06
N SER A 11 47.16 39.76 19.43
CA SER A 11 46.86 40.87 18.52
C SER A 11 46.11 42.04 19.19
N GLY A 12 46.07 42.11 20.53
CA GLY A 12 45.55 43.25 21.27
C GLY A 12 44.02 43.28 21.44
N ASP A 13 43.41 42.16 21.81
CA ASP A 13 41.98 42.03 22.17
C ASP A 13 40.97 42.32 21.04
N MET A 14 41.43 42.37 19.79
CA MET A 14 40.55 42.44 18.62
C MET A 14 40.28 41.01 18.11
N PRO A 15 39.01 40.62 17.90
CA PRO A 15 38.70 39.30 17.34
C PRO A 15 39.27 39.22 15.92
N PRO A 16 39.93 38.10 15.54
CA PRO A 16 40.47 37.94 14.20
C PRO A 16 39.33 38.02 13.17
N PRO A 17 39.59 38.60 11.98
CA PRO A 17 38.59 38.69 10.92
C PRO A 17 38.11 37.30 10.51
N LEU A 18 36.78 37.08 10.55
CA LEU A 18 36.15 35.81 10.18
C LEU A 18 36.39 35.45 8.71
N TYR A 19 36.37 36.47 7.84
CA TYR A 19 36.64 36.38 6.42
C TYR A 19 37.76 37.35 6.06
N ILE A 20 38.78 36.84 5.39
CA ILE A 20 39.88 37.62 4.84
C ILE A 20 39.91 37.38 3.32
N CYS A 21 40.29 38.40 2.54
CA CYS A 21 40.46 38.21 1.09
C CYS A 21 41.69 37.32 0.81
N SER A 22 41.77 36.76 -0.40
CA SER A 22 42.87 35.88 -0.80
C SER A 22 44.24 36.53 -0.63
N ASP A 23 44.40 37.81 -0.99
CA ASP A 23 45.68 38.52 -0.86
C ASP A 23 46.12 38.65 0.61
N CYS A 24 45.19 38.96 1.51
CA CYS A 24 45.45 39.01 2.96
C CYS A 24 45.69 37.61 3.54
N ALA A 25 44.99 36.59 3.03
CA ALA A 25 45.19 35.21 3.43
C ALA A 25 46.59 34.72 3.05
N ASP A 26 47.05 35.03 1.84
CA ASP A 26 48.37 34.64 1.38
C ASP A 26 49.46 35.34 2.20
N PHE A 27 49.31 36.63 2.51
CA PHE A 27 50.23 37.31 3.43
C PHE A 27 50.27 36.64 4.82
N LEU A 28 49.11 36.37 5.43
CA LEU A 28 49.02 35.80 6.77
C LEU A 28 49.47 34.34 6.84
N ARG A 29 49.33 33.56 5.77
CA ARG A 29 49.86 32.19 5.70
C ARG A 29 51.37 32.14 5.95
N HIS A 30 52.12 33.17 5.55
CA HIS A 30 53.59 33.19 5.75
C HIS A 30 53.99 33.35 7.22
N GLU A 31 53.17 34.00 8.04
CA GLU A 31 53.49 34.29 9.45
C GLU A 31 52.73 33.41 10.45
N HIS A 32 51.55 32.90 10.07
CA HIS A 32 50.58 32.30 10.98
C HIS A 32 49.84 31.07 10.40
N GLU A 33 50.51 30.27 9.55
CA GLU A 33 49.93 29.09 8.89
C GLU A 33 49.18 28.14 9.86
N GLU A 34 49.76 27.86 11.02
CA GLU A 34 49.23 26.93 12.03
C GLU A 34 47.86 27.34 12.58
N TYR A 35 47.49 28.61 12.43
CA TYR A 35 46.25 29.16 12.97
C TYR A 35 45.17 29.38 11.91
N MET A 36 45.48 29.08 10.64
CA MET A 36 44.62 29.35 9.51
C MET A 36 43.88 28.09 9.06
N VAL A 37 42.54 28.17 9.01
CA VAL A 37 41.68 27.12 8.50
C VAL A 37 40.94 27.62 7.27
N ASP A 38 41.05 26.91 6.16
CA ASP A 38 40.26 27.17 4.96
C ASP A 38 38.80 26.77 5.21
N LEU A 39 37.87 27.66 4.85
CA LEU A 39 36.44 27.42 4.97
C LEU A 39 35.76 27.52 3.62
N LEU A 40 34.85 26.59 3.39
CA LEU A 40 33.97 26.62 2.24
C LEU A 40 32.97 27.77 2.40
N LEU A 41 32.84 28.57 1.35
CA LEU A 41 31.76 29.53 1.20
C LEU A 41 30.44 28.78 0.98
N PRO A 42 29.31 29.32 1.46
CA PRO A 42 28.00 28.69 1.29
C PRO A 42 27.68 28.49 -0.19
N MET A 43 26.91 27.46 -0.53
CA MET A 43 26.38 27.28 -1.90
C MET A 43 25.09 28.10 -2.04
N PRO A 44 25.06 29.21 -2.80
CA PRO A 44 23.86 30.03 -2.93
C PRO A 44 22.81 29.40 -3.86
N HIS A 45 23.26 28.54 -4.77
CA HIS A 45 22.42 27.74 -5.66
C HIS A 45 23.11 26.40 -5.91
N VAL A 46 22.31 25.39 -6.27
CA VAL A 46 22.76 24.01 -6.47
C VAL A 46 22.69 23.72 -7.98
N SER A 47 23.81 23.88 -8.69
CA SER A 47 23.86 23.79 -10.17
C SER A 47 23.47 22.39 -10.68
N THR A 48 22.53 22.27 -11.62
CA THR A 48 22.15 20.98 -12.22
C THR A 48 23.19 20.45 -13.21
N THR A 49 24.13 21.28 -13.63
CA THR A 49 25.21 20.93 -14.56
C THR A 49 26.59 21.04 -13.91
N CYS A 50 27.55 20.33 -14.49
CA CYS A 50 28.94 20.28 -14.07
C CYS A 50 29.55 21.68 -14.05
N GLU A 51 30.12 22.06 -12.91
CA GLU A 51 30.77 23.36 -12.69
C GLU A 51 32.25 23.34 -13.10
N ASN A 52 32.77 22.19 -13.53
CA ASN A 52 34.10 22.12 -14.11
C ASN A 52 34.12 22.88 -15.44
N LYS A 53 34.82 24.02 -15.47
CA LYS A 53 34.99 24.87 -16.65
C LYS A 53 35.61 24.12 -17.85
N ASN A 54 36.35 23.04 -17.60
CA ASN A 54 36.98 22.20 -18.62
C ASN A 54 36.19 20.91 -18.91
N CYS A 55 34.91 20.82 -18.50
CA CYS A 55 34.08 19.66 -18.75
C CYS A 55 33.86 19.43 -20.26
N LYS A 56 34.26 18.25 -20.74
CA LYS A 56 34.04 17.80 -22.13
C LYS A 56 32.99 16.69 -22.26
N SER A 57 32.31 16.35 -21.16
CA SER A 57 31.28 15.31 -21.17
C SER A 57 30.05 15.79 -21.94
N GLU A 58 29.54 14.95 -22.84
CA GLU A 58 28.24 15.16 -23.50
C GLU A 58 27.09 15.14 -22.48
N LYS A 59 27.20 14.28 -21.45
CA LYS A 59 26.30 14.25 -20.29
C LYS A 59 26.93 15.06 -19.17
N ASN A 60 26.66 16.36 -19.16
CA ASN A 60 27.20 17.29 -18.17
C ASN A 60 26.31 17.46 -16.92
N ILE A 61 25.36 16.57 -16.67
CA ILE A 61 24.51 16.59 -15.46
C ILE A 61 25.40 16.39 -14.23
N ALA A 62 25.24 17.26 -13.23
CA ALA A 62 26.00 17.19 -11.98
C ALA A 62 25.47 16.07 -11.07
N MET A 63 26.35 15.13 -10.72
CA MET A 63 26.04 13.92 -9.93
C MET A 63 26.81 13.87 -8.60
N CYS A 64 27.86 14.68 -8.46
CA CYS A 64 28.73 14.72 -7.30
C CYS A 64 28.92 16.16 -6.85
N THR A 65 28.90 16.43 -5.55
CA THR A 65 29.31 17.70 -4.94
C THR A 65 30.51 17.43 -4.05
N CYS A 66 31.68 17.99 -4.40
CA CYS A 66 32.90 17.83 -3.61
C CYS A 66 33.10 19.02 -2.67
N PHE A 67 33.37 18.71 -1.40
CA PHE A 67 33.59 19.66 -0.30
C PHE A 67 35.08 19.80 0.07
N SER A 68 35.98 19.13 -0.64
CA SER A 68 37.42 19.36 -0.46
C SER A 68 37.79 20.80 -0.85
N ILE A 69 38.64 21.45 -0.05
CA ILE A 69 39.17 22.79 -0.33
C ILE A 69 39.91 22.82 -1.67
N GLU A 70 40.63 21.75 -2.00
CA GLU A 70 41.34 21.62 -3.29
C GLU A 70 40.37 21.75 -4.46
N CYS A 71 39.25 21.01 -4.42
CA CYS A 71 38.21 21.06 -5.44
C CYS A 71 37.45 22.41 -5.41
N ALA A 72 37.13 22.91 -4.22
CA ALA A 72 36.39 24.15 -4.04
C ALA A 72 37.17 25.38 -4.53
N SER A 73 38.51 25.36 -4.49
CA SER A 73 39.36 26.43 -5.02
C SER A 73 39.07 26.75 -6.49
N PHE A 74 38.70 25.75 -7.30
CA PHE A 74 38.32 25.91 -8.70
C PHE A 74 36.95 26.59 -8.90
N ASN A 75 36.14 26.66 -7.84
CA ASN A 75 34.82 27.28 -7.81
C ASN A 75 34.74 28.44 -6.81
N GLY A 76 35.85 29.17 -6.62
CA GLY A 76 35.87 30.34 -5.74
C GLY A 76 35.60 30.00 -4.28
N ASN A 77 36.19 28.91 -3.79
CA ASN A 77 36.04 28.37 -2.44
C ASN A 77 34.61 27.94 -2.08
N ARG A 78 33.74 27.70 -3.06
CA ARG A 78 32.44 27.03 -2.87
C ARG A 78 32.58 25.55 -3.22
N PRO A 79 31.83 24.64 -2.57
CA PRO A 79 31.79 23.25 -3.00
C PRO A 79 31.48 23.16 -4.49
N ILE A 80 32.18 22.29 -5.20
CA ILE A 80 32.11 22.19 -6.65
C ILE A 80 31.35 20.93 -7.08
N ARG A 81 30.45 21.09 -8.05
CA ARG A 81 29.66 20.01 -8.60
C ARG A 81 30.27 19.45 -9.89
N TYR A 82 30.38 18.13 -9.96
CA TYR A 82 30.93 17.41 -11.10
C TYR A 82 29.89 16.48 -11.74
N CYS A 83 29.94 16.34 -13.06
CA CYS A 83 29.32 15.20 -13.75
C CYS A 83 30.10 13.92 -13.48
N ALA A 84 29.50 12.77 -13.81
CA ALA A 84 30.11 11.44 -13.58
C ALA A 84 31.55 11.35 -14.11
N THR A 85 31.79 11.74 -15.37
CA THR A 85 33.14 11.71 -15.97
C THR A 85 34.13 12.61 -15.25
N CYS A 86 33.73 13.82 -14.87
CA CYS A 86 34.63 14.74 -14.15
C CYS A 86 34.89 14.25 -12.72
N HIS A 87 33.90 13.62 -12.09
CA HIS A 87 34.05 13.02 -10.77
C HIS A 87 35.04 11.85 -10.82
N GLU A 88 34.88 10.92 -11.75
CA GLU A 88 35.79 9.76 -11.92
C GLU A 88 37.22 10.19 -12.24
N GLN A 89 37.40 11.18 -13.12
CA GLN A 89 38.72 11.74 -13.43
C GLN A 89 39.40 12.40 -12.23
N ARG A 90 38.62 13.03 -11.34
CA ARG A 90 39.15 13.75 -10.18
C ARG A 90 39.32 12.90 -8.94
N HIS A 91 38.46 11.89 -8.75
CA HIS A 91 38.35 11.13 -7.50
C HIS A 91 38.51 9.62 -7.69
N GLY A 92 38.72 9.13 -8.92
CA GLY A 92 38.95 7.71 -9.20
C GLY A 92 40.38 7.24 -8.94
N GLN A 93 41.31 8.14 -8.59
CA GLN A 93 42.70 7.79 -8.31
C GLN A 93 42.91 7.52 -6.80
N PRO A 94 43.57 6.40 -6.43
CA PRO A 94 43.73 5.98 -5.04
C PRO A 94 44.70 6.83 -4.20
N ASP A 95 45.53 7.67 -4.84
CA ASP A 95 46.55 8.49 -4.18
C ASP A 95 46.05 9.87 -3.72
N LEU A 96 44.78 10.20 -3.95
CA LEU A 96 44.20 11.46 -3.49
C LEU A 96 43.78 11.39 -2.02
N GLN A 97 44.00 12.49 -1.30
CA GLN A 97 43.42 12.72 0.03
C GLN A 97 41.93 12.36 0.01
N GLN A 98 41.40 11.85 1.14
CA GLN A 98 39.99 11.48 1.27
C GLN A 98 39.10 12.72 1.13
N HIS A 99 38.81 13.11 -0.10
CA HIS A 99 37.87 14.17 -0.42
C HIS A 99 36.51 13.79 0.13
N VAL A 100 35.89 14.68 0.92
CA VAL A 100 34.50 14.52 1.31
C VAL A 100 33.64 14.99 0.13
N PHE A 101 32.85 14.09 -0.41
CA PHE A 101 31.90 14.40 -1.48
C PHE A 101 30.56 13.74 -1.24
N HIS A 102 29.51 14.36 -1.78
CA HIS A 102 28.14 13.87 -1.78
C HIS A 102 27.77 13.46 -3.20
N LEU A 103 27.35 12.21 -3.38
CA LEU A 103 26.86 11.68 -4.65
C LEU A 103 25.33 11.78 -4.73
N SER A 104 24.79 11.64 -5.94
CA SER A 104 23.36 11.38 -6.11
C SER A 104 22.91 10.17 -5.29
N ILE A 105 21.65 10.18 -4.87
CA ILE A 105 21.03 9.05 -4.18
C ILE A 105 21.16 7.81 -5.09
N PRO A 106 21.79 6.72 -4.59
CA PRO A 106 21.92 5.48 -5.35
C PRO A 106 20.61 4.69 -5.37
N ASP A 107 20.54 3.71 -6.27
CA ASP A 107 19.48 2.72 -6.30
C ASP A 107 19.45 1.94 -4.96
N ILE A 108 18.26 1.76 -4.41
CA ILE A 108 18.05 1.22 -3.06
C ILE A 108 18.62 -0.20 -2.92
N TRP A 109 18.65 -0.97 -4.01
CA TRP A 109 19.13 -2.36 -4.02
C TRP A 109 20.65 -2.46 -4.03
N SER A 110 21.33 -1.39 -4.45
CA SER A 110 22.80 -1.29 -4.43
C SER A 110 23.37 -0.77 -3.10
N CYS A 111 22.49 -0.39 -2.17
CA CYS A 111 22.86 0.24 -0.91
C CYS A 111 23.36 -0.77 0.14
N THR A 112 24.11 -0.28 1.13
CA THR A 112 24.30 -1.06 2.37
C THR A 112 22.95 -1.19 3.10
N PRO A 113 22.75 -2.23 3.94
CA PRO A 113 21.49 -2.43 4.66
C PRO A 113 21.04 -1.21 5.48
N GLU A 114 21.99 -0.45 6.03
CA GLU A 114 21.70 0.77 6.80
C GLU A 114 21.15 1.87 5.90
N VAL A 115 21.81 2.14 4.77
CA VAL A 115 21.37 3.17 3.81
C VAL A 115 20.04 2.79 3.17
N MET A 116 19.86 1.50 2.83
CA MET A 116 18.58 0.96 2.34
C MET A 116 17.45 1.25 3.32
N ARG A 117 17.67 1.01 4.62
CA ARG A 117 16.68 1.30 5.66
C ARG A 117 16.35 2.79 5.74
N TYR A 118 17.36 3.66 5.70
CA TYR A 118 17.12 5.12 5.73
C TYR A 118 16.34 5.60 4.49
N LEU A 119 16.63 5.07 3.30
CA LEU A 119 15.91 5.41 2.08
C LEU A 119 14.46 4.91 2.13
N MET A 120 14.26 3.67 2.56
CA MET A 120 12.92 3.10 2.74
C MET A 120 12.10 3.92 3.75
N ASP A 121 12.66 4.24 4.92
CA ASP A 121 11.96 5.04 5.93
C ASP A 121 11.70 6.48 5.42
N ALA A 122 12.60 7.06 4.63
CA ALA A 122 12.37 8.37 3.99
C ALA A 122 11.21 8.33 2.98
N ILE A 123 11.14 7.29 2.13
CA ILE A 123 10.03 7.08 1.20
C ILE A 123 8.73 6.96 1.99
N VAL A 124 8.71 6.10 3.01
CA VAL A 124 7.52 5.87 3.84
C VAL A 124 7.05 7.17 4.50
N SER A 125 7.97 7.91 5.13
CA SER A 125 7.64 9.19 5.76
C SER A 125 7.10 10.21 4.76
N LEU A 126 7.70 10.34 3.58
CA LEU A 126 7.22 11.28 2.55
C LEU A 126 5.83 10.89 2.04
N LEU A 127 5.55 9.60 1.83
CA LEU A 127 4.22 9.14 1.42
C LEU A 127 3.16 9.42 2.48
N LYS A 128 3.49 9.30 3.77
CA LYS A 128 2.58 9.64 4.88
C LYS A 128 2.15 11.10 4.91
N GLU A 129 2.94 12.01 4.31
CA GLU A 129 2.58 13.43 4.24
C GLU A 129 1.32 13.70 3.41
N ALA A 130 0.87 12.75 2.59
CA ALA A 130 -0.39 12.84 1.84
C ALA A 130 -1.66 12.69 2.71
N SER A 131 -1.54 12.71 4.04
CA SER A 131 -2.60 12.44 5.02
C SER A 131 -3.99 12.96 4.59
N PRO A 132 -5.04 12.12 4.62
CA PRO A 132 -6.36 12.47 4.12
C PRO A 132 -7.04 13.53 4.98
N LEU A 133 -8.04 14.21 4.41
CA LEU A 133 -8.97 15.03 5.18
C LEU A 133 -9.94 14.11 5.92
N GLY A 134 -9.83 14.03 7.25
CA GLY A 134 -10.59 13.10 8.09
C GLY A 134 -12.12 13.16 7.87
N ALA A 135 -12.68 14.36 7.76
CA ALA A 135 -14.13 14.55 7.64
C ALA A 135 -14.74 13.98 6.33
N LYS A 136 -14.10 14.20 5.17
CA LYS A 136 -14.60 13.68 3.88
C LYS A 136 -14.52 12.15 3.84
N ARG A 137 -13.41 11.60 4.33
CA ARG A 137 -13.14 10.16 4.39
C ARG A 137 -14.16 9.42 5.26
N MET A 138 -14.45 9.93 6.45
CA MET A 138 -15.43 9.32 7.37
C MET A 138 -16.84 9.26 6.77
N VAL A 139 -17.29 10.34 6.12
CA VAL A 139 -18.60 10.38 5.45
C VAL A 139 -18.68 9.38 4.30
N GLU A 140 -17.64 9.29 3.47
CA GLU A 140 -17.61 8.34 2.36
C GLU A 140 -17.52 6.88 2.82
N MET A 141 -17.01 6.63 4.02
CA MET A 141 -16.99 5.34 4.71
C MET A 141 -18.29 5.01 5.46
N GLY A 142 -19.29 5.89 5.41
CA GLY A 142 -20.61 5.65 6.03
C GLY A 142 -20.71 6.01 7.50
N GLU A 143 -19.76 6.77 8.04
CA GLU A 143 -19.85 7.26 9.43
C GLU A 143 -20.78 8.47 9.51
N GLU A 144 -21.75 8.42 10.42
CA GLU A 144 -22.60 9.56 10.72
C GLU A 144 -21.75 10.70 11.30
N HIS A 145 -22.08 11.94 10.89
CA HIS A 145 -21.39 13.17 11.26
C HIS A 145 -21.35 13.34 12.80
N ARG A 146 -20.36 12.73 13.46
CA ARG A 146 -19.98 13.17 14.80
C ARG A 146 -19.27 14.49 14.59
N GLN A 147 -19.96 15.59 14.87
CA GLN A 147 -19.38 16.93 14.92
C GLN A 147 -18.26 16.94 15.96
N ALA A 148 -17.07 16.52 15.56
CA ALA A 148 -15.86 16.57 16.36
C ALA A 148 -14.92 17.56 15.66
N ALA A 149 -14.89 18.77 16.21
CA ALA A 149 -13.89 19.83 16.00
C ALA A 149 -13.75 20.38 14.57
N GLU A 150 -14.72 21.17 14.11
CA GLU A 150 -14.52 22.13 13.01
C GLU A 150 -13.66 23.35 13.43
N GLU A 151 -13.23 23.44 14.70
CA GLU A 151 -12.65 24.68 15.25
C GLU A 151 -11.11 24.78 15.16
N ASP A 152 -10.36 23.71 14.85
CA ASP A 152 -8.88 23.75 14.86
C ASP A 152 -8.22 23.76 13.47
N ASP A 153 -8.96 23.50 12.39
CA ASP A 153 -8.40 23.36 11.03
C ASP A 153 -8.30 24.68 10.24
N LEU A 154 -8.88 25.79 10.73
CA LEU A 154 -8.91 27.04 9.95
C LEU A 154 -7.60 27.83 9.96
N PHE A 155 -6.66 27.53 10.86
CA PHE A 155 -5.41 28.30 11.01
C PHE A 155 -4.19 27.67 10.30
N ASN A 156 -4.31 26.47 9.72
CA ASN A 156 -3.18 25.71 9.13
C ASN A 156 -3.32 25.39 7.62
N VAL A 157 -4.36 25.90 6.95
CA VAL A 157 -4.75 25.46 5.60
C VAL A 157 -3.68 25.70 4.52
N GLU A 158 -2.92 26.80 4.61
CA GLU A 158 -1.91 27.14 3.59
C GLU A 158 -0.64 26.25 3.70
N ASP A 159 -0.14 26.00 4.92
CA ASP A 159 1.07 25.18 5.16
C ASP A 159 0.77 23.67 4.97
N ALA A 160 -0.46 23.24 5.29
CA ALA A 160 -0.89 21.85 5.13
C ALA A 160 -0.90 21.39 3.65
N GLY A 161 -1.21 22.30 2.71
CA GLY A 161 -1.20 21.99 1.27
C GLY A 161 0.20 21.76 0.72
N GLU A 162 1.15 22.63 1.07
CA GLU A 162 2.56 22.48 0.66
C GLU A 162 3.20 21.23 1.26
N ARG A 163 2.83 20.90 2.51
CA ARG A 163 3.29 19.69 3.19
C ARG A 163 2.81 18.41 2.49
N LYS A 164 1.54 18.34 2.06
CA LYS A 164 1.01 17.19 1.30
C LYS A 164 1.75 16.97 -0.01
N LEU A 165 2.15 18.03 -0.70
CA LEU A 165 2.94 17.93 -1.94
C LEU A 165 4.29 17.26 -1.74
N LEU A 166 4.82 17.16 -0.51
CA LEU A 166 6.05 16.43 -0.24
C LEU A 166 5.94 14.95 -0.62
N SER A 167 4.74 14.36 -0.63
CA SER A 167 4.56 12.96 -1.02
C SER A 167 4.97 12.68 -2.47
N ARG A 168 4.99 13.70 -3.34
CA ARG A 168 5.50 13.55 -4.72
C ARG A 168 6.98 13.15 -4.75
N TYR A 169 7.76 13.58 -3.76
CA TYR A 169 9.16 13.19 -3.64
C TYR A 169 9.29 11.74 -3.15
N GLY A 170 8.33 11.27 -2.34
CA GLY A 170 8.21 9.84 -1.98
C GLY A 170 7.95 8.98 -3.21
N ILE A 171 7.00 9.39 -4.07
CA ILE A 171 6.74 8.71 -5.36
C ILE A 171 7.95 8.76 -6.28
N TRP A 172 8.62 9.91 -6.38
CA TRP A 172 9.83 10.04 -7.18
C TRP A 172 10.93 9.08 -6.71
N LEU A 173 11.21 9.03 -5.39
CA LEU A 173 12.18 8.10 -4.82
C LEU A 173 11.79 6.64 -5.05
N LEU A 174 10.51 6.30 -4.88
CA LEU A 174 10.00 4.96 -5.12
C LEU A 174 10.22 4.53 -6.57
N VAL A 175 9.78 5.34 -7.53
CA VAL A 175 9.81 4.98 -8.96
C VAL A 175 11.23 5.03 -9.53
N GLU A 176 12.04 6.03 -9.15
CA GLU A 176 13.37 6.20 -9.72
C GLU A 176 14.46 5.40 -9.00
N GLN A 177 14.37 5.23 -7.68
CA GLN A 177 15.41 4.58 -6.88
C GLN A 177 15.08 3.16 -6.45
N CYS A 178 13.83 2.72 -6.58
CA CYS A 178 13.39 1.36 -6.21
C CYS A 178 12.85 0.61 -7.43
N LYS A 179 13.64 0.54 -8.51
CA LYS A 179 13.19 -0.11 -9.75
C LYS A 179 12.97 -1.60 -9.53
N PRO A 180 11.84 -2.20 -9.96
CA PRO A 180 11.59 -3.62 -9.74
C PRO A 180 12.66 -4.49 -10.42
N GLN A 181 13.22 -5.44 -9.68
CA GLN A 181 14.19 -6.44 -10.16
C GLN A 181 13.78 -7.82 -9.63
N GLU A 182 14.33 -8.90 -10.19
CA GLU A 182 13.97 -10.27 -9.78
C GLU A 182 14.42 -10.55 -8.33
N ASP A 183 15.62 -10.12 -7.94
CA ASP A 183 16.23 -10.40 -6.64
C ASP A 183 16.14 -9.21 -5.67
N ILE A 184 14.93 -8.86 -5.23
CA ILE A 184 14.72 -7.79 -4.24
C ILE A 184 14.28 -8.35 -2.88
N PRO A 185 14.77 -7.80 -1.75
CA PRO A 185 14.31 -8.21 -0.42
C PRO A 185 12.79 -7.99 -0.26
N ILE A 186 12.06 -9.08 -0.04
CA ILE A 186 10.59 -9.07 0.02
C ILE A 186 10.06 -8.19 1.15
N GLU A 187 10.80 -8.08 2.26
CA GLU A 187 10.41 -7.25 3.40
C GLU A 187 10.43 -5.76 3.05
N VAL A 188 11.42 -5.35 2.25
CA VAL A 188 11.56 -3.97 1.77
C VAL A 188 10.47 -3.68 0.75
N LEU A 189 10.29 -4.57 -0.24
CA LEU A 189 9.25 -4.40 -1.26
C LEU A 189 7.85 -4.35 -0.63
N GLY A 190 7.53 -5.29 0.26
CA GLY A 190 6.22 -5.34 0.89
C GLY A 190 5.94 -4.13 1.78
N ARG A 191 6.96 -3.58 2.46
CA ARG A 191 6.84 -2.33 3.20
C ARG A 191 6.55 -1.13 2.30
N LEU A 192 7.24 -1.05 1.15
CA LEU A 192 6.99 -0.01 0.15
C LEU A 192 5.61 -0.13 -0.49
N LEU A 193 5.18 -1.35 -0.84
CA LEU A 193 3.84 -1.63 -1.38
C LEU A 193 2.74 -1.30 -0.37
N GLY A 194 2.89 -1.73 0.88
CA GLY A 194 1.94 -1.42 1.95
C GLY A 194 1.73 0.09 2.11
N MET A 195 2.83 0.85 2.17
CA MET A 195 2.73 2.31 2.25
C MET A 195 2.18 2.94 0.96
N LEU A 196 2.53 2.41 -0.21
CA LEU A 196 1.98 2.90 -1.48
C LEU A 196 0.46 2.74 -1.52
N PHE A 197 -0.09 1.60 -1.09
CA PHE A 197 -1.54 1.39 -1.04
C PHE A 197 -2.23 2.32 -0.03
N GLN A 198 -1.60 2.57 1.13
CA GLN A 198 -2.07 3.61 2.05
C GLN A 198 -2.02 5.01 1.41
N TRP A 199 -1.05 5.29 0.55
CA TRP A 199 -0.99 6.55 -0.20
C TRP A 199 -2.10 6.66 -1.25
N PHE A 200 -2.48 5.56 -1.92
CA PHE A 200 -3.66 5.53 -2.80
C PHE A 200 -4.95 5.86 -2.04
N ASP A 201 -5.13 5.25 -0.87
CA ASP A 201 -6.24 5.55 0.04
C ASP A 201 -6.24 7.02 0.45
N ALA A 202 -5.12 7.53 0.98
CA ALA A 202 -5.03 8.92 1.43
C ALA A 202 -5.35 9.95 0.34
N THR A 203 -4.83 9.71 -0.88
CA THR A 203 -5.01 10.63 -2.01
C THR A 203 -6.41 10.59 -2.62
N ALA A 204 -7.13 9.47 -2.53
CA ALA A 204 -8.50 9.35 -3.02
C ALA A 204 -9.49 10.34 -2.35
N TYR A 205 -9.18 10.79 -1.13
CA TYR A 205 -10.00 11.72 -0.36
C TYR A 205 -9.48 13.15 -0.34
N LEU A 206 -8.45 13.46 -1.14
CA LEU A 206 -8.00 14.84 -1.27
C LEU A 206 -9.09 15.71 -1.95
N PRO A 207 -9.08 17.02 -1.70
CA PRO A 207 -9.97 17.94 -2.39
C PRO A 207 -9.56 18.05 -3.86
N ASP A 208 -10.51 18.41 -4.73
CA ASP A 208 -10.27 18.67 -6.16
C ASP A 208 -9.57 20.04 -6.37
N ASP A 209 -8.47 20.27 -5.66
CA ASP A 209 -7.64 21.46 -5.72
C ASP A 209 -6.32 21.20 -6.47
N ASN A 210 -5.42 22.18 -6.52
CA ASN A 210 -4.14 22.03 -7.22
C ASN A 210 -3.27 20.92 -6.62
N VAL A 211 -3.35 20.67 -5.31
CA VAL A 211 -2.54 19.68 -4.59
C VAL A 211 -3.08 18.27 -4.86
N GLY A 212 -4.38 18.05 -4.65
CA GLY A 212 -5.04 16.78 -4.94
C GLY A 212 -4.84 16.37 -6.40
N ASN A 213 -5.08 17.29 -7.34
CA ASN A 213 -4.89 17.04 -8.76
C ASN A 213 -3.42 16.74 -9.12
N ALA A 214 -2.46 17.39 -8.47
CA ALA A 214 -1.04 17.13 -8.73
C ALA A 214 -0.63 15.73 -8.28
N LEU A 215 -1.13 15.27 -7.13
CA LEU A 215 -0.84 13.94 -6.60
C LEU A 215 -1.58 12.83 -7.36
N GLU A 216 -2.85 13.04 -7.71
CA GLU A 216 -3.63 12.08 -8.51
C GLU A 216 -3.01 11.81 -9.88
N LYS A 217 -2.42 12.83 -10.54
CA LYS A 217 -1.73 12.65 -11.81
C LYS A 217 -0.52 11.72 -11.74
N LEU A 218 0.13 11.61 -10.58
CA LEU A 218 1.29 10.73 -10.42
C LEU A 218 0.93 9.25 -10.57
N LYS A 219 -0.32 8.88 -10.27
CA LYS A 219 -0.80 7.49 -10.34
C LYS A 219 -0.69 6.93 -11.76
N PRO A 220 -1.36 7.49 -12.79
CA PRO A 220 -1.23 7.01 -14.15
C PRO A 220 0.13 7.35 -14.80
N GLU A 221 0.77 8.47 -14.43
CA GLU A 221 2.00 8.91 -15.09
C GLU A 221 3.24 8.07 -14.69
N TYR A 222 3.38 7.73 -13.40
CA TYR A 222 4.59 7.10 -12.87
C TYR A 222 4.31 5.78 -12.15
N VAL A 223 3.34 5.78 -11.23
CA VAL A 223 3.11 4.64 -10.33
C VAL A 223 2.57 3.43 -11.08
N TYR A 224 1.68 3.64 -12.06
CA TYR A 224 1.08 2.56 -12.84
C TYR A 224 2.14 1.67 -13.49
N ASN A 225 3.09 2.25 -14.22
CA ASN A 225 4.15 1.48 -14.89
C ASN A 225 5.03 0.73 -13.89
N TRP A 226 5.37 1.36 -12.77
CA TRP A 226 6.14 0.73 -11.70
C TRP A 226 5.40 -0.48 -11.11
N LEU A 227 4.11 -0.33 -10.79
CA LEU A 227 3.27 -1.44 -10.30
C LEU A 227 3.12 -2.56 -11.34
N GLN A 228 2.99 -2.24 -12.63
CA GLN A 228 2.91 -3.26 -13.68
C GLN A 228 4.21 -4.08 -13.79
N GLU A 229 5.36 -3.49 -13.51
CA GLU A 229 6.63 -4.22 -13.43
C GLU A 229 6.68 -5.11 -12.18
N VAL A 230 6.27 -4.60 -11.01
CA VAL A 230 6.16 -5.41 -9.78
C VAL A 230 5.16 -6.56 -9.95
N MET A 231 4.02 -6.35 -10.60
CA MET A 231 3.03 -7.39 -10.87
C MET A 231 3.61 -8.54 -11.71
N LYS A 232 4.59 -8.28 -12.57
CA LYS A 232 5.21 -9.31 -13.41
C LYS A 232 6.25 -10.13 -12.66
N THR A 233 6.98 -9.52 -11.74
CA THR A 233 8.11 -10.17 -11.05
C THR A 233 7.74 -10.67 -9.66
N HIS A 234 6.81 -10.01 -8.98
CA HIS A 234 6.46 -10.22 -7.56
C HIS A 234 4.95 -10.18 -7.32
N PHE A 235 4.17 -10.86 -8.16
CA PHE A 235 2.70 -10.92 -8.04
C PHE A 235 2.22 -11.34 -6.65
N GLU A 236 2.86 -12.36 -6.07
CA GLU A 236 2.52 -12.89 -4.74
C GLU A 236 2.67 -11.83 -3.64
N MET A 237 3.63 -10.92 -3.77
CA MET A 237 3.82 -9.84 -2.81
C MET A 237 2.70 -8.81 -2.86
N ILE A 238 2.18 -8.50 -4.05
CA ILE A 238 0.99 -7.64 -4.20
C ILE A 238 -0.20 -8.30 -3.52
N VAL A 239 -0.44 -9.58 -3.80
CA VAL A 239 -1.54 -10.34 -3.19
C VAL A 239 -1.40 -10.35 -1.66
N ALA A 240 -0.20 -10.65 -1.14
CA ALA A 240 0.06 -10.69 0.29
C ALA A 240 -0.20 -9.35 1.00
N CYS A 241 0.08 -8.22 0.33
CA CYS A 241 -0.21 -6.89 0.86
C CYS A 241 -1.70 -6.51 0.82
N LEU A 242 -2.52 -7.20 0.02
CA LEU A 242 -3.96 -6.92 -0.15
C LEU A 242 -4.87 -7.80 0.71
N LEU A 243 -4.31 -8.79 1.41
CA LEU A 243 -5.05 -9.63 2.35
C LEU A 243 -5.53 -8.83 3.58
N PRO A 244 -6.61 -9.26 4.25
CA PRO A 244 -7.09 -8.65 5.50
C PRO A 244 -6.06 -8.67 6.64
N HIS A 245 -5.16 -9.64 6.60
CA HIS A 245 -4.03 -9.77 7.52
C HIS A 245 -2.74 -9.79 6.71
N PRO A 246 -2.29 -8.63 6.20
CA PRO A 246 -1.09 -8.61 5.40
C PRO A 246 0.12 -8.95 6.28
N VAL A 247 1.23 -9.32 5.64
CA VAL A 247 2.50 -9.64 6.30
C VAL A 247 2.99 -8.49 7.20
N GLU A 248 3.64 -8.81 8.32
CA GLU A 248 3.94 -7.82 9.38
C GLU A 248 4.72 -6.61 8.87
N TYR A 249 5.71 -6.82 8.01
CA TYR A 249 6.54 -5.73 7.46
C TYR A 249 5.78 -4.79 6.52
N SER A 250 4.64 -5.20 5.95
CA SER A 250 3.79 -4.35 5.11
C SER A 250 2.71 -3.59 5.88
N ARG A 251 2.57 -3.83 7.19
CA ARG A 251 1.65 -3.12 8.07
C ARG A 251 2.23 -1.76 8.45
N VAL A 252 2.13 -0.79 7.54
CA VAL A 252 2.69 0.54 7.70
C VAL A 252 1.71 1.62 7.31
N GLY A 253 1.65 2.71 8.08
CA GLY A 253 0.80 3.86 7.77
C GLY A 253 -0.67 3.64 8.09
N GLY A 254 -1.44 4.73 8.03
CA GLY A 254 -2.89 4.71 8.27
C GLY A 254 -3.24 4.13 9.64
N PHE A 255 -4.18 3.19 9.66
CA PHE A 255 -4.67 2.56 10.88
C PHE A 255 -3.64 1.66 11.58
N TRP A 256 -2.54 1.26 10.91
CA TRP A 256 -1.47 0.47 11.54
C TRP A 256 -0.65 1.28 12.54
N ASP A 257 -0.64 2.60 12.41
CA ASP A 257 0.04 3.50 13.36
C ASP A 257 -0.86 3.86 14.56
N ALA A 258 -2.13 3.41 14.57
CA ALA A 258 -3.14 3.75 15.56
C ALA A 258 -3.65 2.53 16.32
N LEU A 259 -4.01 2.74 17.60
CA LEU A 259 -4.75 1.74 18.37
C LEU A 259 -6.22 1.80 17.96
N CYS A 260 -6.69 0.77 17.27
CA CYS A 260 -8.06 0.66 16.77
C CYS A 260 -8.65 -0.73 17.01
N THR A 261 -9.98 -0.84 16.97
CA THR A 261 -10.67 -2.14 17.14
C THR A 261 -10.47 -3.00 15.91
N ARG A 262 -10.76 -4.30 16.03
CA ARG A 262 -10.63 -5.22 14.90
C ARG A 262 -11.57 -4.85 13.74
N THR A 263 -12.80 -4.43 14.04
CA THR A 263 -13.74 -3.92 13.04
C THR A 263 -13.20 -2.71 12.30
N THR A 264 -12.59 -1.75 12.99
CA THR A 264 -11.94 -0.60 12.34
C THR A 264 -10.80 -1.05 11.42
N GLN A 265 -9.97 -2.01 11.83
CA GLN A 265 -8.89 -2.54 10.97
C GLN A 265 -9.44 -3.18 9.70
N ILE A 266 -10.51 -3.98 9.81
CA ILE A 266 -11.17 -4.60 8.65
C ILE A 266 -11.78 -3.53 7.74
N LYS A 267 -12.50 -2.57 8.31
CA LYS A 267 -13.14 -1.47 7.57
C LYS A 267 -12.12 -0.63 6.80
N GLU A 268 -11.06 -0.20 7.46
CA GLU A 268 -10.01 0.64 6.88
C GLU A 268 -9.19 -0.12 5.82
N GLY A 269 -8.84 -1.38 6.10
CA GLY A 269 -8.11 -2.20 5.13
C GLY A 269 -8.95 -2.50 3.88
N LEU A 270 -10.25 -2.78 4.05
CA LEU A 270 -11.17 -3.01 2.94
C LEU A 270 -11.38 -1.72 2.11
N ASN A 271 -11.43 -0.56 2.76
CA ASN A 271 -11.49 0.72 2.06
C ASN A 271 -10.24 0.96 1.21
N CYS A 272 -9.06 0.74 1.78
CA CYS A 272 -7.80 0.84 1.05
C CYS A 272 -7.77 -0.10 -0.17
N PHE A 273 -8.25 -1.34 -0.02
CA PHE A 273 -8.41 -2.28 -1.14
C PHE A 273 -9.32 -1.71 -2.24
N PHE A 274 -10.46 -1.11 -1.90
CA PHE A 274 -11.36 -0.51 -2.89
C PHE A 274 -10.81 0.75 -3.56
N CYS A 275 -9.99 1.54 -2.88
CA CYS A 275 -9.31 2.70 -3.48
C CYS A 275 -8.37 2.32 -4.64
N LEU A 276 -7.97 1.05 -4.76
CA LEU A 276 -7.12 0.54 -5.83
C LEU A 276 -7.89 0.14 -7.09
N VAL A 277 -9.21 -0.09 -6.98
CA VAL A 277 -10.06 -0.56 -8.10
C VAL A 277 -10.07 0.40 -9.28
N PRO A 278 -10.25 1.74 -9.12
CA PRO A 278 -10.29 2.68 -10.25
C PRO A 278 -9.02 2.68 -11.12
N TYR A 279 -7.90 2.17 -10.58
CA TYR A 279 -6.60 2.14 -11.25
C TYR A 279 -6.28 0.77 -11.87
N ASN A 280 -7.25 -0.14 -11.93
CA ASN A 280 -7.11 -1.51 -12.45
C ASN A 280 -5.98 -2.32 -11.79
N ILE A 281 -5.67 -2.02 -10.53
CA ILE A 281 -4.70 -2.80 -9.73
C ILE A 281 -5.38 -4.09 -9.26
N ILE A 282 -6.67 -4.02 -8.90
CA ILE A 282 -7.47 -5.18 -8.52
C ILE A 282 -7.99 -5.87 -9.79
N THR A 283 -7.26 -6.90 -10.23
CA THR A 283 -7.68 -7.75 -11.36
C THR A 283 -8.69 -8.80 -10.89
N PHE A 284 -9.28 -9.55 -11.83
CA PHE A 284 -10.15 -10.67 -11.49
C PHE A 284 -9.40 -11.72 -10.64
N GLU A 285 -8.17 -12.05 -11.00
CA GLU A 285 -7.36 -13.04 -10.28
C GLU A 285 -7.08 -12.61 -8.83
N ILE A 286 -6.77 -11.32 -8.62
CA ILE A 286 -6.58 -10.78 -7.27
C ILE A 286 -7.90 -10.78 -6.51
N TRP A 287 -8.98 -10.32 -7.12
CA TRP A 287 -10.30 -10.28 -6.48
C TRP A 287 -10.76 -11.67 -6.04
N ASP A 288 -10.74 -12.62 -6.96
CA ASP A 288 -11.23 -13.99 -6.76
C ASP A 288 -10.42 -14.72 -5.68
N TYR A 289 -9.12 -14.42 -5.57
CA TYR A 289 -8.26 -14.96 -4.52
C TYR A 289 -8.44 -14.25 -3.17
N VAL A 290 -8.47 -12.91 -3.14
CA VAL A 290 -8.37 -12.10 -1.92
C VAL A 290 -9.73 -11.89 -1.25
N MET A 291 -10.82 -11.74 -2.00
CA MET A 291 -12.16 -11.45 -1.46
C MET A 291 -12.69 -12.54 -0.50
N PRO A 292 -12.48 -13.85 -0.75
CA PRO A 292 -12.81 -14.89 0.23
C PRO A 292 -12.18 -14.67 1.60
N TYR A 293 -10.92 -14.23 1.66
CA TYR A 293 -10.24 -13.95 2.93
C TYR A 293 -10.87 -12.76 3.64
N TRP A 294 -11.25 -11.71 2.91
CA TRP A 294 -11.97 -10.57 3.47
C TRP A 294 -13.30 -10.97 4.07
N LEU A 295 -14.14 -11.68 3.32
CA LEU A 295 -15.45 -12.14 3.80
C LEU A 295 -15.31 -13.10 4.98
N GLU A 296 -14.29 -13.95 4.97
CA GLU A 296 -13.98 -14.84 6.09
C GLU A 296 -13.53 -14.09 7.34
N SER A 297 -12.75 -13.03 7.18
CA SER A 297 -12.30 -12.19 8.30
C SER A 297 -13.45 -11.36 8.87
N ILE A 298 -14.34 -10.87 8.01
CA ILE A 298 -15.58 -10.21 8.45
C ILE A 298 -16.43 -11.19 9.27
N ARG A 299 -16.63 -12.42 8.77
CA ARG A 299 -17.42 -13.46 9.42
C ARG A 299 -16.91 -13.85 10.81
N THR A 300 -15.59 -13.90 10.98
CA THR A 300 -14.96 -14.47 12.18
C THR A 300 -14.48 -13.43 13.19
N GLU A 301 -14.25 -12.19 12.75
CA GLU A 301 -13.56 -11.19 13.56
C GLU A 301 -14.37 -9.91 13.81
N VAL A 302 -15.46 -9.70 13.07
CA VAL A 302 -16.37 -8.55 13.24
C VAL A 302 -17.59 -8.99 14.03
N PRO A 303 -17.88 -8.37 15.20
CA PRO A 303 -19.10 -8.64 15.95
C PRO A 303 -20.37 -8.35 15.15
N GLU A 304 -21.42 -9.14 15.34
CA GLU A 304 -22.69 -9.00 14.60
C GLU A 304 -23.32 -7.61 14.76
N ASP A 305 -23.20 -6.99 15.94
CA ASP A 305 -23.71 -5.65 16.24
C ASP A 305 -22.93 -4.52 15.54
N GLU A 306 -21.68 -4.78 15.14
CA GLU A 306 -20.82 -3.83 14.43
C GLU A 306 -20.83 -4.05 12.90
N LEU A 307 -21.42 -5.14 12.40
CA LEU A 307 -21.41 -5.50 10.98
C LEU A 307 -21.96 -4.38 10.07
N SER A 308 -22.94 -3.62 10.57
CA SER A 308 -23.55 -2.50 9.85
C SER A 308 -22.55 -1.39 9.45
N GLU A 309 -21.42 -1.27 10.14
CA GLU A 309 -20.36 -0.31 9.80
C GLU A 309 -19.71 -0.58 8.43
N LEU A 310 -19.77 -1.82 7.94
CA LEU A 310 -19.20 -2.23 6.66
C LEU A 310 -20.17 -2.06 5.48
N LYS A 311 -21.45 -1.76 5.77
CA LYS A 311 -22.52 -1.72 4.77
C LYS A 311 -22.17 -0.84 3.58
N VAL A 312 -21.69 0.38 3.82
CA VAL A 312 -21.41 1.35 2.75
C VAL A 312 -20.30 0.87 1.83
N LEU A 313 -19.21 0.33 2.40
CA LEU A 313 -18.08 -0.16 1.61
C LEU A 313 -18.45 -1.38 0.78
N LEU A 314 -19.07 -2.39 1.41
CA LEU A 314 -19.48 -3.61 0.72
C LEU A 314 -20.58 -3.33 -0.32
N SER A 315 -21.49 -2.39 -0.04
CA SER A 315 -22.47 -1.94 -1.03
C SER A 315 -21.78 -1.36 -2.26
N LYS A 316 -20.81 -0.44 -2.11
CA LYS A 316 -20.08 0.11 -3.27
C LYS A 316 -19.37 -0.95 -4.11
N ALA A 317 -18.91 -2.02 -3.48
CA ALA A 317 -18.18 -3.08 -4.15
C ALA A 317 -19.07 -4.10 -4.86
N PHE A 318 -20.20 -4.48 -4.26
CA PHE A 318 -21.10 -5.53 -4.76
C PHE A 318 -22.38 -4.99 -5.44
N ASP A 319 -22.60 -3.67 -5.46
CA ASP A 319 -23.76 -3.05 -6.10
C ASP A 319 -23.73 -3.22 -7.62
N ILE A 320 -24.85 -3.69 -8.18
CA ILE A 320 -25.01 -4.06 -9.59
C ILE A 320 -24.84 -2.86 -10.53
N ASP A 321 -25.22 -1.65 -10.09
CA ASP A 321 -25.21 -0.45 -10.92
C ASP A 321 -23.96 0.42 -10.69
N MET A 322 -23.36 0.31 -9.50
CA MET A 322 -22.29 1.20 -9.04
C MET A 322 -20.93 0.51 -8.88
N CYS A 323 -20.85 -0.81 -9.08
CA CYS A 323 -19.59 -1.54 -8.96
C CYS A 323 -18.53 -1.00 -9.94
N PRO A 324 -17.36 -0.54 -9.45
CA PRO A 324 -16.31 0.00 -10.30
C PRO A 324 -15.43 -1.08 -10.95
N LEU A 325 -15.67 -2.37 -10.65
CA LEU A 325 -14.84 -3.47 -11.15
C LEU A 325 -15.08 -3.70 -12.65
N PRO A 326 -14.03 -3.93 -13.45
CA PRO A 326 -14.13 -4.07 -14.90
C PRO A 326 -14.61 -5.47 -15.36
N PHE A 327 -15.27 -6.25 -14.50
CA PHE A 327 -15.70 -7.62 -14.80
C PHE A 327 -17.17 -7.88 -14.46
N THR A 328 -17.73 -8.95 -15.04
CA THR A 328 -19.16 -9.29 -14.95
C THR A 328 -19.56 -9.70 -13.54
N LEU A 329 -20.87 -9.62 -13.23
CA LEU A 329 -21.42 -10.11 -11.96
C LEU A 329 -21.11 -11.60 -11.72
N GLU A 330 -21.08 -12.43 -12.77
CA GLU A 330 -20.67 -13.83 -12.63
C GLU A 330 -19.24 -13.96 -12.11
N ARG A 331 -18.32 -13.13 -12.61
CA ARG A 331 -16.92 -13.09 -12.13
C ARG A 331 -16.80 -12.54 -10.72
N MET A 332 -17.64 -11.58 -10.35
CA MET A 332 -17.64 -11.01 -9.00
C MET A 332 -17.91 -12.06 -7.92
N TYR A 333 -18.77 -13.04 -8.20
CA TYR A 333 -19.14 -14.12 -7.29
C TYR A 333 -18.48 -15.46 -7.64
N ASN A 334 -17.48 -15.49 -8.53
CA ASN A 334 -16.85 -16.73 -8.99
C ASN A 334 -16.28 -17.56 -7.82
N PHE A 335 -15.60 -16.92 -6.88
CA PHE A 335 -15.12 -17.57 -5.67
C PHE A 335 -16.21 -18.26 -4.84
N VAL A 336 -17.48 -17.85 -4.94
CA VAL A 336 -18.61 -18.55 -4.30
C VAL A 336 -18.99 -19.78 -5.11
N PHE A 337 -19.07 -19.66 -6.44
CA PHE A 337 -19.28 -20.82 -7.32
C PHE A 337 -18.23 -21.92 -7.08
N ASP A 338 -16.96 -21.53 -6.99
CA ASP A 338 -15.85 -22.47 -6.75
C ASP A 338 -15.90 -23.18 -5.39
N ARG A 339 -16.66 -22.63 -4.42
CA ARG A 339 -16.89 -23.27 -3.10
C ARG A 339 -18.08 -24.20 -3.13
N PHE A 340 -19.07 -23.92 -3.96
CA PHE A 340 -20.25 -24.78 -4.16
C PHE A 340 -20.00 -25.95 -5.12
N ASP A 341 -18.91 -25.89 -5.90
CA ASP A 341 -18.39 -27.01 -6.67
C ASP A 341 -17.60 -28.01 -5.79
N ASP A 342 -17.32 -27.65 -4.53
CA ASP A 342 -16.66 -28.53 -3.56
C ASP A 342 -17.68 -29.46 -2.89
N PRO A 343 -17.42 -30.78 -2.80
CA PRO A 343 -18.33 -31.74 -2.16
C PRO A 343 -18.45 -31.54 -0.65
N SER A 344 -17.46 -30.90 0.00
CA SER A 344 -17.52 -30.73 1.45
C SER A 344 -18.64 -29.77 1.85
N THR A 345 -19.58 -30.28 2.64
CA THR A 345 -20.70 -29.47 3.17
C THR A 345 -20.20 -28.32 4.05
N CYS A 346 -19.06 -28.48 4.73
CA CYS A 346 -18.42 -27.42 5.51
C CYS A 346 -17.94 -26.26 4.61
N VAL A 347 -17.44 -26.56 3.41
CA VAL A 347 -16.99 -25.53 2.46
C VAL A 347 -18.18 -24.77 1.88
N GLN A 348 -19.29 -25.46 1.60
CA GLN A 348 -20.54 -24.84 1.17
C GLN A 348 -21.16 -23.97 2.27
N GLU A 349 -21.16 -24.45 3.53
CA GLU A 349 -21.64 -23.71 4.69
C GLU A 349 -20.88 -22.39 4.90
N GLN A 350 -19.56 -22.42 4.77
CA GLN A 350 -18.72 -21.22 4.81
C GLN A 350 -19.14 -20.20 3.74
N ALA A 351 -19.32 -20.64 2.50
CA ALA A 351 -19.74 -19.77 1.41
C ALA A 351 -21.17 -19.23 1.60
N LEU A 352 -22.07 -20.03 2.18
CA LEU A 352 -23.42 -19.60 2.56
C LEU A 352 -23.40 -18.49 3.60
N GLN A 353 -22.53 -18.59 4.61
CA GLN A 353 -22.37 -17.54 5.63
C GLN A 353 -21.88 -16.22 5.02
N TRP A 354 -21.00 -16.26 4.01
CA TRP A 354 -20.62 -15.05 3.27
C TRP A 354 -21.82 -14.41 2.57
N LEU A 355 -22.65 -15.20 1.89
CA LEU A 355 -23.87 -14.70 1.23
C LEU A 355 -24.90 -14.17 2.25
N GLN A 356 -24.97 -14.79 3.43
CA GLN A 356 -25.81 -14.35 4.53
C GLN A 356 -25.38 -12.98 5.07
N ILE A 357 -24.07 -12.75 5.27
CA ILE A 357 -23.50 -11.45 5.67
C ILE A 357 -23.85 -10.37 4.65
N LEU A 358 -23.67 -10.64 3.36
CA LEU A 358 -24.02 -9.67 2.31
C LEU A 358 -25.53 -9.37 2.34
N SER A 359 -26.36 -10.40 2.50
CA SER A 359 -27.82 -10.26 2.54
C SER A 359 -28.32 -9.53 3.80
N SER A 360 -27.69 -9.75 4.97
CA SER A 360 -28.03 -9.06 6.22
C SER A 360 -27.67 -7.58 6.17
N LEU A 361 -26.69 -7.20 5.35
CA LEU A 361 -26.34 -5.81 5.06
C LEU A 361 -27.20 -5.15 3.98
N ASP A 362 -28.27 -5.83 3.54
CA ASP A 362 -29.18 -5.40 2.47
C ASP A 362 -28.49 -5.21 1.11
N ILE A 363 -27.39 -5.93 0.85
CA ILE A 363 -26.73 -5.94 -0.46
C ILE A 363 -27.51 -6.86 -1.40
N ILE A 364 -27.91 -6.34 -2.56
CA ILE A 364 -28.72 -7.09 -3.51
C ILE A 364 -27.84 -8.05 -4.30
N ILE A 365 -28.13 -9.34 -4.18
CA ILE A 365 -27.52 -10.40 -4.98
C ILE A 365 -28.55 -10.85 -6.03
N PRO A 366 -28.23 -10.81 -7.34
CA PRO A 366 -29.17 -11.20 -8.37
C PRO A 366 -29.75 -12.61 -8.16
N MET A 367 -31.09 -12.73 -8.15
CA MET A 367 -31.76 -14.02 -7.87
C MET A 367 -31.32 -15.15 -8.80
N HIS A 368 -31.05 -14.85 -10.07
CA HIS A 368 -30.58 -15.85 -11.03
C HIS A 368 -29.20 -16.42 -10.66
N LEU A 369 -28.32 -15.64 -10.03
CA LEU A 369 -27.02 -16.12 -9.54
C LEU A 369 -27.21 -17.00 -8.32
N LEU A 370 -28.00 -16.56 -7.33
CA LEU A 370 -28.28 -17.36 -6.13
C LEU A 370 -28.90 -18.71 -6.48
N LEU A 371 -29.91 -18.73 -7.34
CA LEU A 371 -30.56 -19.98 -7.77
C LEU A 371 -29.58 -20.90 -8.50
N ARG A 372 -28.63 -20.35 -9.26
CA ARG A 372 -27.59 -21.14 -9.93
C ARG A 372 -26.58 -21.72 -8.93
N ILE A 373 -26.08 -20.91 -8.00
CA ILE A 373 -25.14 -21.33 -6.94
C ILE A 373 -25.79 -22.43 -6.09
N PHE A 374 -27.02 -22.21 -5.61
CA PHE A 374 -27.71 -23.17 -4.75
C PHE A 374 -28.06 -24.45 -5.49
N LYS A 375 -28.47 -24.36 -6.76
CA LYS A 375 -28.67 -25.54 -7.59
C LYS A 375 -27.41 -26.41 -7.65
N MET A 376 -26.23 -25.81 -7.85
CA MET A 376 -24.95 -26.55 -7.87
C MET A 376 -24.69 -27.26 -6.53
N GLY A 377 -24.87 -26.56 -5.40
CA GLY A 377 -24.71 -27.19 -4.08
C GLY A 377 -25.68 -28.35 -3.83
N VAL A 378 -26.95 -28.19 -4.20
CA VAL A 378 -27.95 -29.27 -4.07
C VAL A 378 -27.58 -30.48 -4.92
N GLU A 379 -27.17 -30.27 -6.17
CA GLU A 379 -26.76 -31.34 -7.08
C GLU A 379 -25.52 -32.09 -6.54
N CYS A 380 -24.57 -31.37 -5.95
CA CYS A 380 -23.36 -31.93 -5.35
C CYS A 380 -23.66 -32.79 -4.10
N VAL A 381 -24.51 -32.30 -3.19
CA VAL A 381 -24.94 -33.07 -2.01
C VAL A 381 -25.77 -34.30 -2.41
N GLN A 382 -26.56 -34.22 -3.47
CA GLN A 382 -27.33 -35.38 -3.98
C GLN A 382 -26.43 -36.48 -4.53
N SER A 383 -25.39 -36.14 -5.29
CA SER A 383 -24.43 -37.12 -5.79
C SER A 383 -23.69 -37.85 -4.66
N ASP A 384 -23.30 -37.14 -3.60
CA ASP A 384 -22.60 -37.76 -2.45
C ASP A 384 -23.48 -38.74 -1.68
N ILE A 385 -24.78 -38.44 -1.54
CA ILE A 385 -25.75 -39.35 -0.89
C ILE A 385 -25.96 -40.61 -1.73
N GLU A 386 -26.02 -40.48 -3.05
CA GLU A 386 -26.16 -41.61 -3.98
C GLU A 386 -24.90 -42.50 -3.97
N GLU A 387 -23.70 -41.91 -4.01
CA GLU A 387 -22.43 -42.65 -3.93
C GLU A 387 -22.23 -43.33 -2.57
N ALA A 388 -22.58 -42.67 -1.46
CA ALA A 388 -22.52 -43.27 -0.12
C ALA A 388 -23.48 -44.45 0.05
N ALA A 389 -24.67 -44.38 -0.56
CA ALA A 389 -25.64 -45.47 -0.58
C ALA A 389 -25.15 -46.68 -1.39
N GLU A 390 -24.39 -46.47 -2.46
CA GLU A 390 -23.77 -47.54 -3.27
C GLU A 390 -22.57 -48.19 -2.55
N LEU A 391 -21.76 -47.42 -1.82
CA LEU A 391 -20.61 -47.91 -1.05
C LEU A 391 -21.03 -48.78 0.16
N GLN A 392 -22.17 -48.48 0.78
CA GLN A 392 -22.74 -49.30 1.87
C GLN A 392 -23.28 -50.66 1.38
N ALA A 393 -23.38 -50.88 0.06
CA ALA A 393 -23.87 -52.13 -0.53
C ALA A 393 -22.76 -53.18 -0.81
N GLN A 394 -21.47 -52.89 -0.56
CA GLN A 394 -20.36 -53.83 -0.81
C GLN A 394 -19.52 -54.14 0.44
N PRO A 395 -19.19 -55.41 0.74
CA PRO A 395 -18.38 -55.76 1.90
C PRO A 395 -16.86 -55.76 1.60
N HIS A 396 -16.15 -54.94 2.37
CA HIS A 396 -14.74 -55.03 2.81
C HIS A 396 -13.58 -54.35 2.05
N SER A 397 -12.81 -53.66 2.91
CA SER A 397 -11.35 -53.48 2.98
C SER A 397 -10.71 -52.39 2.15
N VAL A 398 -10.28 -51.32 2.81
CA VAL A 398 -9.20 -50.48 2.30
C VAL A 398 -8.28 -50.04 3.44
N PHE A 399 -7.04 -50.56 3.41
CA PHE A 399 -5.89 -49.93 4.05
C PHE A 399 -5.46 -48.78 3.16
N PHE A 400 -5.36 -47.56 3.70
CA PHE A 400 -4.61 -46.47 3.04
C PHE A 400 -3.58 -45.91 4.03
N GLN A 401 -2.30 -46.01 3.64
CA GLN A 401 -1.22 -45.22 4.20
C GLN A 401 -1.20 -43.87 3.48
N ALA A 402 -1.43 -42.78 4.21
CA ALA A 402 -1.17 -41.43 3.73
C ALA A 402 0.27 -41.04 4.10
N THR A 403 1.08 -40.74 3.09
CA THR A 403 2.37 -40.07 3.27
C THR A 403 2.10 -38.57 3.21
N MET A 404 2.31 -37.86 4.32
CA MET A 404 2.11 -36.42 4.43
C MET A 404 3.46 -35.69 4.37
N GLN A 405 3.62 -34.78 3.41
CA GLN A 405 4.55 -33.66 3.52
C GLN A 405 3.74 -32.44 3.96
N GLN A 406 4.19 -31.83 5.06
CA GLN A 406 3.46 -30.87 5.86
C GLN A 406 3.95 -29.46 5.50
N GLU A 407 3.14 -28.69 4.78
CA GLU A 407 3.31 -27.24 4.67
C GLU A 407 2.41 -26.54 5.70
N SER A 408 2.99 -25.65 6.49
CA SER A 408 2.30 -24.89 7.53
C SER A 408 1.43 -23.80 6.91
N VAL A 409 0.12 -24.04 6.81
CA VAL A 409 -0.86 -23.06 6.33
C VAL A 409 -1.36 -22.16 7.47
N SER A 410 -1.60 -20.88 7.18
CA SER A 410 -2.14 -19.90 8.13
C SER A 410 -3.50 -20.34 8.72
N PRO A 411 -3.75 -20.11 10.02
CA PRO A 411 -4.96 -20.56 10.72
C PRO A 411 -6.27 -19.89 10.25
N MET A 412 -6.17 -18.82 9.45
CA MET A 412 -7.29 -17.99 8.96
C MET A 412 -7.55 -18.16 7.45
N SER A 413 -6.90 -19.13 6.79
CA SER A 413 -7.21 -19.42 5.39
C SER A 413 -8.67 -19.87 5.28
N PRO A 414 -9.43 -19.46 4.25
CA PRO A 414 -10.72 -20.07 3.93
C PRO A 414 -10.41 -21.49 3.42
N GLN A 415 -10.18 -22.39 4.39
CA GLN A 415 -9.67 -23.73 4.16
C GLN A 415 -10.68 -24.55 3.36
N LYS A 416 -10.20 -25.28 2.35
CA LYS A 416 -10.99 -26.34 1.69
C LYS A 416 -10.95 -27.67 2.46
N LEU A 417 -10.09 -27.77 3.47
CA LEU A 417 -9.89 -28.98 4.27
C LEU A 417 -10.04 -28.68 5.76
N PRO A 418 -10.91 -29.41 6.49
CA PRO A 418 -10.99 -29.28 7.94
C PRO A 418 -9.69 -29.76 8.62
N GLN A 419 -9.28 -29.07 9.69
CA GLN A 419 -8.17 -29.51 10.55
C GLN A 419 -8.36 -30.97 10.98
N VAL A 420 -7.30 -31.77 10.84
CA VAL A 420 -7.22 -33.21 11.11
C VAL A 420 -8.17 -33.64 12.24
N CYS A 421 -9.34 -34.16 11.86
CA CYS A 421 -10.25 -34.93 12.71
C CYS A 421 -10.27 -36.37 12.21
N ASP A 422 -10.61 -37.30 13.10
CA ASP A 422 -10.84 -38.70 12.76
C ASP A 422 -11.84 -38.78 11.58
N PRO A 423 -11.59 -39.59 10.53
CA PRO A 423 -12.50 -39.71 9.38
C PRO A 423 -13.96 -39.98 9.75
N TYR A 424 -14.22 -40.65 10.87
CA TYR A 424 -15.58 -40.88 11.38
C TYR A 424 -16.22 -39.60 11.94
N ASP A 425 -15.46 -38.78 12.66
CA ASP A 425 -15.94 -37.51 13.22
C ASP A 425 -16.20 -36.45 12.12
N LEU A 426 -15.49 -36.53 10.99
CA LEU A 426 -15.69 -35.65 9.84
C LEU A 426 -16.99 -35.97 9.10
N TYR A 427 -17.25 -37.26 8.85
CA TYR A 427 -18.47 -37.69 8.16
C TYR A 427 -19.74 -37.35 8.96
N ASP A 428 -19.70 -37.55 10.29
CA ASP A 428 -20.81 -37.20 11.17
C ASP A 428 -21.08 -35.68 11.12
N LYS A 429 -20.03 -34.86 11.24
CA LYS A 429 -20.14 -33.39 11.14
C LYS A 429 -20.62 -32.89 9.77
N GLU A 430 -20.15 -33.47 8.67
CA GLU A 430 -20.61 -33.06 7.34
C GLU A 430 -22.09 -33.39 7.14
N SER A 431 -22.54 -34.55 7.62
CA SER A 431 -23.96 -34.91 7.56
C SER A 431 -24.86 -34.03 8.44
N GLU A 432 -24.36 -33.56 9.60
CA GLU A 432 -25.06 -32.63 10.47
C GLU A 432 -25.23 -31.23 9.85
N LEU A 433 -24.31 -30.82 8.96
CA LEU A 433 -24.32 -29.50 8.31
C LEU A 433 -25.24 -29.42 7.09
N VAL A 434 -25.68 -30.55 6.53
CA VAL A 434 -26.52 -30.57 5.32
C VAL A 434 -27.84 -29.79 5.53
N LEU A 435 -28.56 -30.08 6.62
CA LEU A 435 -29.81 -29.40 6.93
C LEU A 435 -29.61 -27.90 7.22
N PRO A 436 -28.65 -27.47 8.07
CA PRO A 436 -28.27 -26.07 8.21
C PRO A 436 -27.99 -25.36 6.88
N CYS A 437 -27.25 -25.99 5.95
CA CYS A 437 -27.00 -25.41 4.64
C CYS A 437 -28.29 -25.11 3.87
N PHE A 438 -29.24 -26.05 3.83
CA PHE A 438 -30.54 -25.82 3.19
C PHE A 438 -31.35 -24.71 3.87
N ILE A 439 -31.29 -24.62 5.20
CA ILE A 439 -31.96 -23.54 5.96
C ILE A 439 -31.34 -22.18 5.57
N ILE A 440 -30.01 -22.06 5.56
CA ILE A 440 -29.34 -20.81 5.20
C ILE A 440 -29.63 -20.44 3.73
N MET A 441 -29.65 -21.41 2.80
CA MET A 441 -30.06 -21.16 1.41
C MET A 441 -31.47 -20.56 1.33
N LEU A 442 -32.43 -21.11 2.07
CA LEU A 442 -33.80 -20.61 2.09
C LEU A 442 -33.86 -19.21 2.73
N ASP A 443 -33.18 -18.98 3.85
CA ASP A 443 -33.14 -17.69 4.52
C ASP A 443 -32.54 -16.59 3.62
N VAL A 444 -31.44 -16.91 2.92
CA VAL A 444 -30.82 -16.00 1.94
C VAL A 444 -31.79 -15.71 0.78
N LEU A 445 -32.46 -16.73 0.22
CA LEU A 445 -33.45 -16.52 -0.85
C LEU A 445 -34.60 -15.64 -0.39
N LEU A 446 -35.18 -15.92 0.79
CA LEU A 446 -36.31 -15.16 1.33
C LEU A 446 -35.93 -13.70 1.56
N LYS A 447 -34.78 -13.46 2.21
CA LYS A 447 -34.27 -12.11 2.43
C LYS A 447 -34.03 -11.36 1.11
N GLN A 448 -33.47 -12.03 0.11
CA GLN A 448 -33.19 -11.41 -1.19
C GLN A 448 -34.45 -11.14 -2.01
N ILE A 449 -35.47 -12.01 -1.92
CA ILE A 449 -36.80 -11.76 -2.49
C ILE A 449 -37.42 -10.53 -1.82
N GLU A 450 -37.43 -10.45 -0.49
CA GLU A 450 -37.98 -9.31 0.25
C GLU A 450 -37.28 -7.98 -0.11
N LEU A 451 -35.94 -8.01 -0.21
CA LEU A 451 -35.15 -6.84 -0.60
C LEU A 451 -35.52 -6.36 -2.01
N GLN A 452 -35.71 -7.28 -2.94
CA GLN A 452 -35.97 -6.98 -4.36
C GLN A 452 -37.47 -6.70 -4.66
N GLU A 453 -38.39 -7.23 -3.85
CA GLU A 453 -39.84 -6.97 -3.96
C GLU A 453 -40.27 -5.66 -3.28
N SER A 454 -39.47 -5.13 -2.34
CA SER A 454 -39.77 -3.86 -1.68
C SER A 454 -39.90 -2.71 -2.72
N PRO A 455 -41.07 -2.05 -2.84
CA PRO A 455 -41.32 -1.17 -3.97
C PRO A 455 -40.55 0.14 -3.81
N LEU A 456 -39.54 0.37 -4.67
CA LEU A 456 -39.14 1.65 -5.32
C LEU A 456 -39.14 2.96 -4.48
N THR A 457 -39.18 2.92 -3.16
CA THR A 457 -39.18 4.11 -2.28
C THR A 457 -37.77 4.45 -1.77
N SER A 458 -36.82 3.51 -1.81
CA SER A 458 -35.39 3.73 -1.51
C SER A 458 -34.59 4.27 -2.70
N ALA A 459 -35.14 4.24 -3.92
CA ALA A 459 -34.52 4.86 -5.10
C ALA A 459 -34.36 6.40 -4.97
N SER A 460 -34.89 7.01 -3.91
CA SER A 460 -34.68 8.42 -3.60
C SER A 460 -33.41 8.69 -2.79
N THR A 461 -32.99 7.77 -1.91
CA THR A 461 -31.82 7.96 -1.04
C THR A 461 -30.52 7.59 -1.78
N THR A 462 -30.49 6.49 -2.54
CA THR A 462 -29.32 6.09 -3.34
C THR A 462 -29.06 7.05 -4.51
N ARG A 463 -30.12 7.67 -5.07
CA ARG A 463 -29.99 8.72 -6.10
C ARG A 463 -29.47 10.04 -5.55
N GLN A 464 -29.63 10.32 -4.26
CA GLN A 464 -29.05 11.51 -3.62
C GLN A 464 -27.54 11.36 -3.45
N VAL A 465 -27.06 10.16 -3.12
CA VAL A 465 -25.61 9.84 -3.06
C VAL A 465 -24.99 9.82 -4.46
N ALA A 466 -25.69 9.26 -5.46
CA ALA A 466 -25.21 9.22 -6.85
C ALA A 466 -25.13 10.61 -7.54
N ARG A 467 -25.86 11.62 -7.04
CA ARG A 467 -25.72 13.01 -7.51
C ARG A 467 -24.52 13.72 -6.92
N SER A 468 -24.01 13.30 -5.77
CA SER A 468 -22.80 13.91 -5.19
C SER A 468 -21.52 13.38 -5.85
N CYS A 469 -21.48 12.12 -6.29
CA CYS A 469 -20.30 11.55 -6.95
C CYS A 469 -20.15 11.95 -8.43
N ARG A 470 -21.22 12.37 -9.12
CA ARG A 470 -21.14 12.82 -10.52
C ARG A 470 -20.51 14.21 -10.71
N CYS A 471 -20.17 14.92 -9.63
CA CYS A 471 -19.43 16.18 -9.71
C CYS A 471 -17.89 16.02 -9.62
N SER A 472 -17.34 14.85 -9.28
CA SER A 472 -15.89 14.58 -9.27
C SER A 472 -15.39 13.72 -10.43
N GLN A 473 -16.20 13.56 -11.49
CA GLN A 473 -15.73 13.07 -12.78
C GLN A 473 -15.91 14.16 -13.84
N ARG A 474 -15.13 15.23 -13.70
CA ARG A 474 -14.76 16.16 -14.79
C ARG A 474 -13.40 16.78 -14.55
#